data_AF-A0A1H4HAM1-F1
#
_entry.id   AF-A0A1H4HAM1-F1
#
_cell.length_a   1.000
_cell.length_b   1.000
_cell.length_c   1.000
_cell.angle_alpha   90.00
_cell.angle_beta   90.00
_cell.angle_gamma   90.00
#
_symmetry.space_group_name_H-M   'P 1'
#
loop_
_entity.id
_entity.type
_entity.pdbx_description
1 polymer ?
#
loop_
_entity_poly.entity_id
_entity_poly.type
_entity_poly.pdbx_seq_one_letter_code
_entity_poly.pdbx_strand_id
1 'polypeptide(L)' 'MQYIYEDHYRGKIRKLLILTPGEGSDYRVFHDSDFLGSIKPVNTGNDGTIWKTEYNILKPIAVKIGEYIESCIDTPQ' A
#
# COMPACT_ATOMS: atom_id res chain seq x y z
N MET A 1 8.90 7.40 3.92
CA MET A 1 8.76 7.53 2.45
C MET A 1 7.29 7.80 2.12
N GLN A 2 7.03 8.39 0.95
CA GLN A 2 5.70 8.74 0.48
C GLN A 2 5.47 8.16 -0.93
N TYR A 3 4.27 7.63 -1.16
CA TYR A 3 3.84 7.08 -2.45
C TYR A 3 2.42 7.57 -2.80
N ILE A 4 2.11 7.67 -4.09
CA ILE A 4 0.77 7.98 -4.60
C ILE A 4 0.30 6.81 -5.47
N TYR A 5 -0.57 5.97 -4.91
CA TYR A 5 -1.16 4.85 -5.65
C TYR A 5 -2.44 5.30 -6.34
N GLU A 6 -2.60 4.96 -7.61
CA GLU A 6 -3.80 5.26 -8.40
C GLU A 6 -4.50 3.97 -8.82
N ASP A 7 -5.82 3.89 -8.60
CA ASP A 7 -6.66 2.81 -9.10
C ASP A 7 -8.02 3.28 -9.60
N HIS A 8 -8.83 2.33 -10.06
CA HIS A 8 -10.24 2.57 -10.41
C HIS A 8 -11.14 1.98 -9.34
N TYR A 9 -11.90 2.83 -8.66
CA TYR A 9 -12.91 2.44 -7.69
C TYR A 9 -14.30 2.89 -8.14
N ARG A 10 -15.22 1.95 -8.34
CA ARG A 10 -16.59 2.21 -8.83
C ARG A 10 -16.62 3.04 -10.12
N GLY A 11 -15.72 2.72 -11.05
CA GLY A 11 -15.63 3.40 -12.35
C GLY A 11 -15.02 4.80 -12.30
N LYS A 12 -14.51 5.25 -11.16
CA LYS A 12 -13.80 6.52 -11.01
C LYS A 12 -12.34 6.28 -10.66
N ILE A 13 -11.46 7.14 -11.18
CA ILE A 13 -10.07 7.19 -10.75
C ILE A 13 -10.04 7.61 -9.29
N ARG A 14 -9.26 6.89 -8.48
CA ARG A 14 -9.03 7.15 -7.07
C ARG A 14 -7.54 7.21 -6.82
N LYS A 15 -7.10 8.22 -6.07
CA LYS A 15 -5.72 8.40 -5.64
C LYS A 15 -5.60 8.17 -4.14
N LEU A 16 -4.66 7.33 -3.74
CA LEU A 16 -4.37 7.01 -2.35
C LEU A 16 -2.97 7.53 -2.00
N LEU A 17 -2.91 8.33 -0.93
CA LEU A 17 -1.65 8.74 -0.34
C LEU A 17 -1.18 7.65 0.62
N ILE A 18 0.04 7.17 0.43
CA ILE A 18 0.63 6.14 1.28
C ILE A 18 1.88 6.70 1.95
N LEU A 19 1.91 6.63 3.28
CA LEU A 19 2.99 7.13 4.10
C LEU A 19 3.57 6.01 4.97
N THR A 20 4.89 5.85 4.96
CA THR A 20 5.57 5.00 5.95
C THR A 20 6.41 5.85 6.89
N PRO A 21 6.29 5.66 8.22
CA PRO A 21 7.07 6.40 9.22
C PRO A 21 8.54 5.93 9.30
N GLY A 22 8.91 4.82 8.66
CA GLY A 22 10.28 4.29 8.67
C GLY A 22 10.35 2.86 8.11
N GLU A 23 11.56 2.35 7.91
CA GLU A 23 11.73 0.97 7.43
C GLU A 23 11.13 -0.04 8.41
N GLY A 24 10.46 -1.07 7.87
CA GLY A 24 9.81 -2.12 8.67
C GLY A 24 8.53 -1.71 9.40
N SER A 25 8.04 -0.48 9.20
CA SER A 25 6.78 -0.01 9.78
C SER A 25 5.58 -0.20 8.85
N ASP A 26 4.39 -0.23 9.43
CA ASP A 26 3.11 -0.19 8.72
C ASP A 26 3.01 1.03 7.79
N TYR A 27 2.58 0.79 6.56
CA TYR A 27 2.28 1.81 5.56
C TYR A 27 0.85 2.29 5.77
N ARG A 28 0.70 3.57 6.11
CA ARG A 28 -0.59 4.23 6.33
C ARG A 28 -1.19 4.69 5.02
N VAL A 29 -2.45 4.37 4.78
CA VAL A 29 -3.18 4.67 3.54
C VAL A 29 -4.24 5.73 3.81
N PHE A 30 -4.25 6.77 2.98
CA PHE A 30 -5.16 7.90 3.06
C PHE A 30 -5.86 8.14 1.72
N HIS A 31 -7.09 8.64 1.78
CA HIS A 31 -7.87 9.10 0.63
C HIS A 31 -8.54 10.42 0.99
N ASP A 32 -8.33 11.48 0.21
CA ASP A 32 -8.89 12.82 0.48
C ASP A 32 -8.66 13.32 1.92
N SER A 33 -7.49 13.01 2.49
CA SER A 33 -7.09 13.29 3.90
C SER A 33 -7.72 12.39 4.97
N ASP A 34 -8.61 11.47 4.59
CA ASP A 34 -9.17 10.47 5.51
C ASP A 34 -8.24 9.26 5.63
N PHE A 35 -7.96 8.85 6.87
CA PHE A 35 -7.20 7.63 7.14
C PHE A 35 -8.07 6.39 6.88
N LEU A 36 -7.67 5.55 5.92
CA LEU A 36 -8.40 4.33 5.57
C LEU A 36 -7.90 3.09 6.31
N GLY A 37 -6.64 3.10 6.75
CA GLY A 37 -6.02 1.98 7.44
C GLY A 37 -4.53 1.87 7.16
N SER A 38 -3.94 0.75 7.57
CA SER A 38 -2.56 0.40 7.27
C SER A 38 -2.43 -0.92 6.52
N ILE A 39 -1.35 -1.04 5.75
CA ILE A 39 -0.89 -2.29 5.15
C ILE A 39 0.56 -2.55 5.59
N LYS A 40 0.99 -3.81 5.59
CA LYS A 40 2.38 -4.16 5.90
C LYS A 40 2.89 -5.35 5.09
N PRO A 41 4.18 -5.37 4.73
CA PRO A 41 4.82 -6.54 4.17
C PRO A 41 4.95 -7.62 5.25
N VAL A 42 4.76 -8.87 4.85
CA VAL A 42 4.94 -10.06 5.68
C VAL A 42 5.80 -11.03 4.88
N ASN A 43 7.01 -11.28 5.37
CA ASN A 43 7.91 -12.25 4.76
C ASN A 43 7.44 -13.67 5.12
N THR A 44 7.11 -14.48 4.11
CA THR A 44 6.71 -15.89 4.31
C THR A 44 7.87 -16.87 4.19
N GLY A 45 9.11 -16.38 4.21
CA GLY A 45 10.32 -17.19 4.10
C GLY A 45 10.60 -17.60 2.65
N ASN A 46 9.87 -18.60 2.13
CA ASN A 46 10.14 -19.20 0.82
C ASN A 46 9.30 -18.61 -0.34
N ASP A 47 8.17 -17.96 -0.06
CA ASP A 47 7.20 -17.51 -1.08
C ASP A 47 7.24 -16.00 -1.37
N GLY A 48 8.28 -15.30 -0.90
CA GLY A 48 8.43 -13.85 -1.07
C GLY A 48 7.69 -13.01 -0.03
N THR A 49 7.45 -11.74 -0.38
CA THR A 49 6.75 -10.77 0.47
C THR A 49 5.26 -10.77 0.13
N ILE A 50 4.40 -11.01 1.13
CA ILE A 50 2.95 -10.82 0.98
C ILE A 50 2.50 -9.57 1.73
N TRP A 51 1.54 -8.84 1.17
CA TRP A 51 1.04 -7.61 1.78
C TRP A 51 -0.29 -7.83 2.48
N LYS A 52 -0.36 -7.50 3.77
CA LYS A 52 -1.53 -7.75 4.62
C LYS A 52 -2.11 -6.47 5.21
N THR A 53 -3.38 -6.55 5.57
CA THR A 53 -4.12 -5.49 6.27
C THR A 53 -5.25 -6.10 7.09
N GLU A 54 -5.52 -5.51 8.25
CA GLU A 54 -6.70 -5.82 9.06
C GLU A 54 -7.93 -4.98 8.64
N TYR A 55 -7.74 -3.96 7.80
CA TYR A 55 -8.78 -3.01 7.42
C TYR A 55 -9.57 -3.54 6.22
N ASN A 56 -10.86 -3.84 6.44
CA ASN A 56 -11.72 -4.43 5.42
C ASN A 56 -11.77 -3.64 4.10
N ILE A 57 -11.70 -2.31 4.18
CA ILE A 57 -11.70 -1.43 2.99
C ILE A 57 -10.45 -1.60 2.12
N LEU A 58 -9.34 -2.02 2.72
CA LEU A 58 -8.05 -2.19 2.05
C LEU A 58 -7.80 -3.62 1.58
N LYS A 59 -8.48 -4.64 2.14
CA LYS A 59 -8.30 -6.05 1.76
C LYS A 59 -8.29 -6.31 0.24
N PRO A 60 -9.17 -5.70 -0.58
CA PRO A 60 -9.20 -5.94 -2.02
C PRO A 60 -8.01 -5.35 -2.80
N ILE A 61 -7.25 -4.44 -2.19
CA ILE A 61 -6.20 -3.66 -2.86
C ILE A 61 -4.83 -3.74 -2.15
N ALA A 62 -4.74 -4.35 -0.97
CA ALA A 62 -3.51 -4.36 -0.17
C ALA A 62 -2.31 -4.94 -0.91
N VAL A 63 -2.52 -6.05 -1.64
CA VAL A 63 -1.49 -6.67 -2.48
C VAL A 63 -1.02 -5.72 -3.58
N LYS A 64 -1.96 -5.11 -4.31
CA LYS A 64 -1.65 -4.18 -5.41
C LYS A 64 -0.90 -2.93 -4.95
N ILE A 65 -1.27 -2.41 -3.78
CA ILE A 65 -0.56 -1.28 -3.18
C ILE A 65 0.87 -1.71 -2.83
N GLY A 66 1.04 -2.91 -2.27
CA GLY A 66 2.34 -3.48 -1.94
C GLY A 66 3.27 -3.65 -3.14
N GLU A 67 2.78 -4.30 -4.19
CA GLU A 67 3.50 -4.48 -5.46
C GLU A 67 3.90 -3.13 -6.07
N TYR A 68 3.01 -2.14 -5.98
CA TYR A 68 3.32 -0.77 -6.43
C TYR A 68 4.47 -0.15 -5.62
N ILE A 69 4.43 -0.25 -4.29
CA ILE A 69 5.50 0.25 -3.42
C ILE A 69 6.84 -0.40 -3.77
N GLU A 70 6.87 -1.73 -3.96
CA GLU A 70 8.08 -2.47 -4.34
C GLU A 70 8.61 -1.99 -5.70
N SER A 71 7.74 -1.81 -6.69
CA SER A 71 8.16 -1.29 -8.01
C SER A 71 8.76 0.13 -7.94
N CYS A 72 8.30 0.96 -7.00
CA CYS A 72 8.85 2.30 -6.77
C CYS A 72 10.20 2.27 -6.06
N ILE A 73 10.51 1.20 -5.31
CA ILE A 73 11.79 1.04 -4.63
C ILE A 73 12.85 0.48 -5.60
N ASP A 74 12.44 -0.43 -6.49
CA ASP A 74 13.33 -1.07 -7.48
C ASP A 74 13.69 -0.15 -8.66
N THR A 75 12.98 0.97 -8.81
CA THR A 75 13.29 1.97 -9.83
C THR A 75 14.13 3.09 -9.19
N PRO A 76 15.42 3.26 -9.55
CA PRO A 76 16.21 4.36 -9.02
C PRO A 76 15.60 5.69 -9.45
N GLN A 77 15.27 6.53 -8.47
CA GLN A 77 14.85 7.93 -8.68
C GLN A 77 15.98 8.78 -9.25
#